data_AF-A0A355F434-F1
#
_entry.id   AF-A0A355F434-F1
#
_cell.length_a   1.000
_cell.length_b   1.000
_cell.length_c   1.000
_cell.angle_alpha   90.00
_cell.angle_beta   90.00
_cell.angle_gamma   90.00
#
_symmetry.space_group_name_H-M   'P 1'
#
loop_
_entity.id
_entity.type
_entity.pdbx_description
1 polymer ?
#
loop_
_entity_poly.entity_id
_entity_poly.type
_entity_poly.pdbx_seq_one_letter_code
_entity_poly.pdbx_strand_id
1 'polypeptide(L)'
;MTHAKRRQVRAWGLFAPLILIALSGGPPLAAQQHTRPLTAEDVACNERQLGKLLERLSAGKEIYLPPQLSTTLLLSPGDATAQYHGLVSTYQGFRLGPGEIPPTNPYEHYLAFTITGATRALFLNPARRPLPQVTLTRERSESNLVEPGGYFDIELSFDAGLHGAPLNINNFAEPRQGEAYNGFLATGTTSGRGLLQEGLFAPCHDKLTAFDHHMFAVLQRVVRTEPMSEYFAPDLEIAVFRGEDPHTYRIDFYSIYEEFEPRGRVSVEVTISWDESGRLGGGELRIFPACTVEGQLGCSNLRNAAMSVNLVGPVFGGRERYSIIQRAGFYASDLGPSEPSPLDFAALLANSTWNEPAW
;
A
#
# COMPACT_ATOMS: atom_id res chain seq x y z
N MET A 1 -27.88 -91.70 46.26
CA MET A 1 -29.07 -90.89 46.50
C MET A 1 -28.70 -89.71 47.38
N THR A 2 -29.22 -88.53 47.00
CA THR A 2 -29.42 -87.29 47.77
C THR A 2 -28.23 -86.45 48.26
N HIS A 3 -28.20 -85.25 47.70
CA HIS A 3 -27.38 -84.08 47.98
C HIS A 3 -27.57 -83.47 49.37
N ALA A 4 -26.53 -82.78 49.87
CA ALA A 4 -26.68 -81.52 50.60
C ALA A 4 -25.47 -80.58 50.38
N LYS A 5 -25.79 -79.34 50.05
CA LYS A 5 -24.94 -78.17 49.76
C LYS A 5 -24.56 -77.45 51.07
N ARG A 6 -23.35 -76.87 51.17
CA ARG A 6 -23.12 -75.59 51.86
C ARG A 6 -21.85 -74.87 51.39
N ARG A 7 -21.96 -73.53 51.44
CA ARG A 7 -21.16 -72.44 50.85
C ARG A 7 -19.83 -72.20 51.57
N GLN A 8 -18.82 -71.61 50.90
CA GLN A 8 -18.41 -70.20 51.11
C GLN A 8 -17.10 -69.82 50.37
N VAL A 9 -17.18 -68.63 49.73
CA VAL A 9 -16.20 -67.54 49.60
C VAL A 9 -14.82 -67.85 49.01
N ARG A 10 -14.55 -67.27 47.82
CA ARG A 10 -13.24 -66.71 47.49
C ARG A 10 -13.41 -65.36 46.79
N ALA A 11 -12.82 -64.34 47.40
CA ALA A 11 -12.63 -63.01 46.86
C ALA A 11 -11.65 -63.06 45.67
N TRP A 12 -12.01 -62.41 44.57
CA TRP A 12 -11.13 -62.21 43.42
C TRP A 12 -10.70 -60.75 43.41
N GLY A 13 -9.39 -60.53 43.53
CA GLY A 13 -8.76 -59.22 43.34
C GLY A 13 -8.82 -58.82 41.88
N LEU A 14 -9.37 -57.65 41.61
CA LEU A 14 -9.28 -56.97 40.32
C LEU A 14 -8.01 -56.11 40.32
N PHE A 15 -7.00 -56.56 39.59
CA PHE A 15 -5.86 -55.74 39.18
C PHE A 15 -6.31 -54.82 38.03
N ALA A 16 -6.29 -53.52 38.26
CA ALA A 16 -6.52 -52.50 37.24
C ALA A 16 -5.25 -52.31 36.39
N PRO A 17 -5.34 -52.25 35.05
CA PRO A 17 -4.19 -51.88 34.23
C PRO A 17 -4.01 -50.35 34.25
N LEU A 18 -2.82 -49.91 34.65
CA LEU A 18 -2.33 -48.55 34.54
C LEU A 18 -2.10 -48.26 33.03
N ILE A 19 -3.04 -47.57 32.39
CA ILE A 19 -2.84 -47.04 31.03
C ILE A 19 -1.92 -45.83 31.16
N LEU A 20 -0.63 -46.01 30.85
CA LEU A 20 0.26 -44.89 30.54
C LEU A 20 -0.26 -44.23 29.26
N ILE A 21 -0.95 -43.11 29.41
CA ILE A 21 -1.16 -42.17 28.31
C ILE A 21 0.21 -41.55 28.05
N ALA A 22 0.93 -42.09 27.07
CA ALA A 22 2.04 -41.41 26.46
C ALA A 22 1.49 -40.10 25.88
N LEU A 23 1.82 -38.98 26.53
CA LEU A 23 1.68 -37.65 25.98
C LEU A 23 2.47 -37.63 24.68
N SER A 24 1.79 -37.93 23.58
CA SER A 24 2.25 -37.66 22.23
C SER A 24 2.54 -36.17 22.17
N GLY A 25 3.82 -35.81 22.23
CA GLY A 25 4.30 -34.51 21.78
C GLY A 25 3.89 -34.38 20.32
N GLY A 26 2.73 -33.75 20.10
CA GLY A 26 2.40 -33.24 18.79
C GLY A 26 3.53 -32.30 18.36
N PRO A 27 3.83 -32.22 17.05
CA PRO A 27 4.73 -31.17 16.58
C PRO A 27 4.21 -29.83 17.14
N PRO A 28 5.10 -28.93 17.60
CA PRO A 28 4.66 -27.59 17.93
C PRO A 28 3.84 -27.09 16.74
N LEU A 29 2.62 -26.61 16.99
CA LEU A 29 1.85 -25.88 16.00
C LEU A 29 2.82 -24.85 15.43
N ALA A 30 3.25 -25.06 14.18
CA ALA A 30 4.16 -24.14 13.54
C ALA A 30 3.47 -22.78 13.59
N ALA A 31 4.05 -21.83 14.32
CA ALA A 31 3.56 -20.47 14.37
C ALA A 31 3.28 -20.05 12.93
N GLN A 32 2.03 -19.66 12.65
CA GLN A 32 1.59 -19.36 11.30
C GLN A 32 2.47 -18.23 10.79
N GLN A 33 3.35 -18.55 9.84
CA GLN A 33 4.32 -17.59 9.35
C GLN A 33 3.58 -16.63 8.42
N HIS A 34 3.17 -15.48 8.96
CA HIS A 34 2.34 -14.50 8.27
C HIS A 34 3.04 -13.90 7.04
N THR A 35 4.38 -13.81 7.07
CA THR A 35 5.21 -13.25 6.00
C THR A 35 6.43 -14.13 5.70
N ARG A 36 7.09 -13.92 4.56
CA ARG A 36 8.31 -14.63 4.14
C ARG A 36 9.48 -13.66 4.00
N PRO A 37 10.70 -14.06 4.39
CA PRO A 37 11.87 -13.19 4.25
C PRO A 37 12.21 -12.91 2.78
N LEU A 38 12.66 -11.70 2.52
CA LEU A 38 13.15 -11.28 1.21
C LEU A 38 14.68 -11.17 1.19
N THR A 39 15.26 -11.30 0.00
CA THR A 39 16.68 -10.99 -0.23
C THR A 39 16.86 -9.52 -0.55
N ALA A 40 18.08 -8.99 -0.40
CA ALA A 40 18.41 -7.64 -0.85
C ALA A 40 18.11 -7.42 -2.34
N GLU A 41 18.29 -8.44 -3.20
CA GLU A 41 17.94 -8.34 -4.61
C GLU A 41 16.42 -8.22 -4.84
N ASP A 42 15.61 -8.96 -4.08
CA ASP A 42 14.14 -8.89 -4.14
C ASP A 42 13.67 -7.46 -3.80
N VAL A 43 14.20 -6.90 -2.71
CA VAL A 43 13.87 -5.54 -2.24
C VAL A 43 14.32 -4.49 -3.26
N ALA A 44 15.54 -4.59 -3.77
CA ALA A 44 16.06 -3.66 -4.77
C ALA A 44 15.30 -3.75 -6.11
N CYS A 45 14.80 -4.94 -6.46
CA CYS A 45 13.94 -5.12 -7.63
C CYS A 45 12.61 -4.38 -7.44
N ASN A 46 11.92 -4.56 -6.31
CA ASN A 46 10.67 -3.86 -6.00
C ASN A 46 10.87 -2.34 -6.01
N GLU A 47 11.91 -1.85 -5.34
CA GLU A 47 12.25 -0.41 -5.26
C GLU A 47 12.40 0.20 -6.67
N ARG A 48 13.13 -0.48 -7.56
CA ARG A 48 13.31 -0.02 -8.95
C ARG A 48 12.05 -0.09 -9.80
N GLN A 49 11.27 -1.17 -9.69
CA GLN A 49 10.06 -1.34 -10.49
C GLN A 49 8.99 -0.32 -10.12
N LEU A 50 8.73 -0.13 -8.82
CA LEU A 50 7.77 0.85 -8.34
C LEU A 50 8.21 2.28 -8.67
N GLY A 51 9.50 2.60 -8.47
CA GLY A 51 10.04 3.92 -8.82
C GLY A 51 9.81 4.27 -10.29
N LYS A 52 10.06 3.34 -11.21
CA LYS A 52 9.81 3.51 -12.66
C LYS A 52 8.33 3.54 -13.03
N LEU A 53 7.48 2.81 -12.31
CA LEU A 53 6.03 2.83 -12.55
C LEU A 53 5.42 4.16 -12.12
N LEU A 54 5.86 4.71 -10.99
CA LEU A 54 5.44 6.03 -10.53
C LEU A 54 5.78 7.12 -11.56
N GLU A 55 6.96 7.08 -12.20
CA GLU A 55 7.34 8.02 -13.28
C GLU A 55 6.41 8.01 -14.50
N ARG A 56 5.58 6.97 -14.63
CA ARG A 56 4.61 6.80 -15.72
C ARG A 56 3.19 7.15 -15.29
N LEU A 57 2.97 7.42 -14.02
CA LEU A 57 1.67 7.78 -13.47
C LEU A 57 1.62 9.28 -13.26
N SER A 58 0.45 9.87 -13.46
CA SER A 58 0.21 11.25 -13.10
C SER A 58 -1.21 11.39 -12.60
N ALA A 59 -1.35 11.85 -11.36
CA ALA A 59 -2.62 12.19 -10.74
C ALA A 59 -2.77 13.71 -10.77
N GLY A 60 -3.73 14.24 -11.53
CA GLY A 60 -3.91 15.68 -11.66
C GLY A 60 -4.95 16.05 -12.71
N LYS A 61 -5.47 17.28 -12.63
CA LYS A 61 -6.32 17.83 -13.69
C LYS A 61 -5.45 18.53 -14.73
N GLU A 62 -5.59 18.11 -15.99
CA GLU A 62 -5.26 18.96 -17.13
C GLU A 62 -6.09 20.25 -16.98
N ILE A 63 -5.43 21.39 -16.74
CA ILE A 63 -5.92 22.79 -16.76
C ILE A 63 -5.74 23.57 -15.43
N TYR A 64 -4.95 24.62 -15.56
CA TYR A 64 -4.71 25.74 -14.63
C TYR A 64 -6.02 26.48 -14.24
N LEU A 65 -6.19 26.72 -12.92
CA LEU A 65 -7.07 27.68 -12.17
C LEU A 65 -8.14 27.03 -11.23
N PRO A 66 -8.34 27.49 -9.97
CA PRO A 66 -7.42 27.95 -8.89
C PRO A 66 -7.08 26.76 -7.94
N PRO A 67 -6.43 26.94 -6.75
CA PRO A 67 -5.41 26.02 -6.24
C PRO A 67 -5.85 24.54 -6.23
N GLN A 68 -5.21 23.74 -7.07
CA GLN A 68 -5.36 22.29 -7.00
C GLN A 68 -4.87 21.82 -5.62
N LEU A 69 -5.65 20.97 -4.97
CA LEU A 69 -5.25 20.29 -3.76
C LEU A 69 -4.05 19.41 -4.11
N SER A 70 -3.00 19.42 -3.28
CA SER A 70 -1.90 18.48 -3.44
C SER A 70 -2.45 17.07 -3.45
N THR A 71 -2.04 16.28 -4.43
CA THR A 71 -2.39 14.88 -4.55
C THR A 71 -1.27 14.02 -3.98
N THR A 72 -1.64 12.87 -3.45
CA THR A 72 -0.69 11.84 -3.09
C THR A 72 -1.05 10.59 -3.88
N LEU A 73 -0.13 10.15 -4.73
CA LEU A 73 -0.21 8.91 -5.48
C LEU A 73 0.60 7.84 -4.76
N LEU A 74 -0.06 6.78 -4.31
CA LEU A 74 0.57 5.65 -3.65
C LEU A 74 0.52 4.42 -4.55
N LEU A 75 1.60 3.64 -4.56
CA LEU A 75 1.72 2.41 -5.33
C LEU A 75 2.40 1.31 -4.51
N SER A 76 1.89 0.09 -4.60
CA SER A 76 2.50 -1.10 -3.99
C SER A 76 2.42 -2.31 -4.92
N PRO A 77 3.28 -3.32 -4.75
CA PRO A 77 3.17 -4.57 -5.48
C PRO A 77 1.86 -5.28 -5.13
N GLY A 78 1.19 -5.77 -6.16
CA GLY A 78 0.10 -6.73 -6.03
C GLY A 78 0.63 -8.15 -6.00
N ASP A 79 -0.22 -9.08 -6.39
CA ASP A 79 0.11 -10.50 -6.36
C ASP A 79 1.16 -10.88 -7.41
N ALA A 80 1.56 -12.16 -7.40
CA ALA A 80 2.56 -12.71 -8.31
C ALA A 80 2.18 -12.66 -9.81
N THR A 81 0.98 -12.17 -10.18
CA THR A 81 0.49 -12.12 -11.56
C THR A 81 0.81 -10.81 -12.29
N ALA A 82 1.80 -10.06 -11.80
CA ALA A 82 2.19 -8.77 -12.36
C ALA A 82 1.09 -7.70 -12.24
N GLN A 83 0.55 -7.63 -11.03
CA GLN A 83 -0.41 -6.63 -10.63
C GLN A 83 0.25 -5.60 -9.71
N TYR A 84 -0.24 -4.37 -9.76
CA TYR A 84 0.08 -3.31 -8.81
C TYR A 84 -1.22 -2.73 -8.26
N HIS A 85 -1.22 -2.38 -6.99
CA HIS A 85 -2.32 -1.66 -6.35
C HIS A 85 -1.88 -0.25 -6.05
N GLY A 86 -2.77 0.70 -6.27
CA GLY A 86 -2.50 2.08 -5.91
C GLY A 86 -3.71 2.81 -5.40
N LEU A 87 -3.43 3.97 -4.83
CA LEU A 87 -4.38 4.87 -4.22
C LEU A 87 -3.94 6.28 -4.56
N VAL A 88 -4.82 7.07 -5.17
CA VAL A 88 -4.65 8.51 -5.22
C VAL A 88 -5.50 9.12 -4.11
N SER A 89 -4.93 10.02 -3.32
CA SER A 89 -5.67 10.81 -2.34
C SER A 89 -5.52 12.30 -2.59
N THR A 90 -6.61 13.05 -2.48
CA THR A 90 -6.55 14.52 -2.43
C THR A 90 -6.29 14.96 -0.99
N TYR A 91 -5.21 15.68 -0.75
CA TYR A 91 -4.91 16.24 0.58
C TYR A 91 -5.48 17.66 0.67
N GLN A 92 -6.45 17.89 1.57
CA GLN A 92 -6.84 19.25 1.97
C GLN A 92 -5.91 19.82 3.05
N GLY A 93 -4.61 19.84 2.78
CA GLY A 93 -3.72 20.84 3.38
C GLY A 93 -3.87 22.11 2.60
N PHE A 94 -4.43 23.13 3.22
CA PHE A 94 -4.99 24.24 2.47
C PHE A 94 -3.94 25.06 1.73
N ARG A 95 -4.05 25.10 0.41
CA ARG A 95 -3.59 26.23 -0.39
C ARG A 95 -4.73 27.25 -0.42
N LEU A 96 -4.88 28.03 0.65
CA LEU A 96 -5.94 29.05 0.72
C LEU A 96 -5.61 30.21 -0.21
N GLY A 97 -6.59 30.65 -0.99
CA GLY A 97 -6.55 31.97 -1.60
C GLY A 97 -6.62 33.09 -0.53
N PRO A 98 -6.17 34.32 -0.85
CA PRO A 98 -6.37 35.46 0.05
C PRO A 98 -7.85 35.64 0.43
N GLY A 99 -8.16 35.48 1.72
CA GLY A 99 -9.51 35.69 2.27
C GLY A 99 -10.36 34.43 2.46
N GLU A 100 -9.85 33.25 2.11
CA GLU A 100 -10.55 31.98 2.35
C GLU A 100 -10.36 31.50 3.81
N ILE A 101 -11.44 30.99 4.40
CA ILE A 101 -11.43 30.42 5.75
C ILE A 101 -11.23 28.90 5.60
N PRO A 102 -10.18 28.31 6.20
CA PRO A 102 -9.97 26.87 6.11
C PRO A 102 -11.16 26.13 6.75
N PRO A 103 -11.69 25.06 6.13
CA PRO A 103 -12.59 24.18 6.85
C PRO A 103 -11.92 23.64 8.12
N THR A 104 -12.74 23.40 9.13
CA THR A 104 -12.27 23.10 10.49
C THR A 104 -11.52 21.77 10.62
N ASN A 105 -11.54 20.93 9.59
CA ASN A 105 -10.81 19.66 9.51
C ASN A 105 -10.39 19.39 8.06
N PRO A 106 -9.19 18.82 7.81
CA PRO A 106 -8.82 18.36 6.47
C PRO A 106 -9.77 17.25 6.03
N TYR A 107 -10.10 17.24 4.74
CA TYR A 107 -10.91 16.22 4.06
C TYR A 107 -10.07 15.51 3.00
N GLU A 108 -10.17 14.19 2.89
CA GLU A 108 -9.50 13.39 1.85
C GLU A 108 -10.52 12.62 0.99
N HIS A 109 -10.35 12.68 -0.34
CA HIS A 109 -11.00 11.76 -1.28
C HIS A 109 -10.00 10.80 -1.88
N TYR A 110 -10.48 9.60 -2.19
CA TYR A 110 -9.67 8.51 -2.73
C TYR A 110 -10.12 8.05 -4.12
N LEU A 111 -9.14 7.73 -4.95
CA LEU A 111 -9.28 6.90 -6.14
C LEU A 111 -8.33 5.70 -6.00
N ALA A 112 -8.88 4.56 -5.60
CA ALA A 112 -8.15 3.31 -5.58
C ALA A 112 -8.14 2.69 -6.99
N PHE A 113 -7.02 2.07 -7.36
CA PHE A 113 -6.85 1.52 -8.70
C PHE A 113 -5.92 0.30 -8.72
N THR A 114 -6.00 -0.43 -9.82
CA THR A 114 -5.11 -1.54 -10.14
C THR A 114 -4.48 -1.37 -11.53
N ILE A 115 -3.21 -1.73 -11.64
CA ILE A 115 -2.51 -1.86 -12.92
C ILE A 115 -2.20 -3.34 -13.10
N THR A 116 -2.66 -3.93 -14.20
CA THR A 116 -2.44 -5.35 -14.49
C THR A 116 -1.71 -5.50 -15.82
N GLY A 117 -0.58 -6.18 -15.81
CA GLY A 117 0.11 -6.65 -17.02
C GLY A 117 -0.37 -8.04 -17.39
N ALA A 118 -0.86 -8.22 -18.62
CA ALA A 118 -1.30 -9.53 -19.11
C ALA A 118 -0.73 -9.83 -20.50
N THR A 119 -0.22 -11.04 -20.71
CA THR A 119 0.06 -11.55 -22.05
C THR A 119 -1.15 -12.36 -22.52
N ARG A 120 -2.05 -11.73 -23.29
CA ARG A 120 -3.21 -12.46 -23.83
C ARG A 120 -2.82 -13.24 -25.08
N ALA A 121 -3.04 -14.55 -25.04
CA ALA A 121 -2.79 -15.44 -26.19
C ALA A 121 -3.93 -15.45 -27.22
N LEU A 122 -5.11 -14.97 -26.85
CA LEU A 122 -6.32 -15.08 -27.65
C LEU A 122 -6.62 -13.78 -28.39
N PHE A 123 -6.11 -13.66 -29.62
CA PHE A 123 -6.61 -12.68 -30.58
C PHE A 123 -7.66 -13.34 -31.47
N LEU A 124 -8.59 -12.52 -31.99
CA LEU A 124 -9.49 -12.92 -33.07
C LEU A 124 -8.74 -13.42 -34.32
N ASN A 125 -7.43 -13.13 -34.43
CA ASN A 125 -6.55 -13.64 -35.48
C ASN A 125 -5.52 -14.63 -34.90
N PRO A 126 -5.68 -15.95 -35.12
CA PRO A 126 -4.77 -16.97 -34.61
C PRO A 126 -3.39 -16.97 -35.27
N ALA A 127 -3.17 -16.22 -36.36
CA ALA A 127 -1.88 -16.08 -37.02
C ALA A 127 -0.99 -15.00 -36.40
N ARG A 128 -1.51 -14.18 -35.46
CA ARG A 128 -0.73 -13.15 -34.77
C ARG A 128 -0.17 -13.67 -33.46
N ARG A 129 1.08 -13.28 -33.16
CA ARG A 129 1.69 -13.56 -31.86
C ARG A 129 0.89 -12.88 -30.74
N PRO A 130 0.77 -13.50 -29.56
CA PRO A 130 0.24 -12.89 -28.36
C PRO A 130 0.87 -11.51 -28.12
N LEU A 131 0.06 -10.49 -27.82
CA LEU A 131 0.55 -9.15 -27.52
C LEU A 131 0.38 -8.86 -26.03
N PRO A 132 1.42 -8.31 -25.41
CA PRO A 132 1.32 -7.70 -24.09
C PRO A 132 0.22 -6.65 -24.06
N GLN A 133 -0.61 -6.72 -23.03
CA GLN A 133 -1.64 -5.75 -22.71
C GLN A 133 -1.42 -5.26 -21.29
N VAL A 134 -1.75 -3.99 -21.08
CA VAL A 134 -1.81 -3.42 -19.74
C VAL A 134 -3.16 -2.75 -19.57
N THR A 135 -3.74 -2.98 -18.40
CA THR A 135 -5.03 -2.44 -18.01
C THR A 135 -4.87 -1.61 -16.76
N LEU A 136 -5.46 -0.41 -16.77
CA LEU A 136 -5.64 0.44 -15.60
C LEU A 136 -7.12 0.38 -15.23
N THR A 137 -7.43 0.01 -14.00
CA THR A 137 -8.81 -0.17 -13.52
C THR A 137 -9.03 0.58 -12.22
N ARG A 138 -10.17 1.24 -12.09
CA ARG A 138 -10.63 1.81 -10.83
C ARG A 138 -11.26 0.74 -9.93
N GLU A 139 -10.85 0.72 -8.66
CA GLU A 139 -11.46 -0.09 -7.61
C GLU A 139 -12.60 0.66 -6.93
N ARG A 140 -13.84 0.32 -7.30
CA ARG A 140 -15.03 1.10 -6.91
C ARG A 140 -15.29 1.08 -5.40
N SER A 141 -15.13 -0.06 -4.72
CA SER A 141 -15.42 -0.18 -3.28
C SER A 141 -14.44 0.60 -2.41
N GLU A 142 -13.25 0.86 -2.94
CA GLU A 142 -12.14 1.50 -2.24
C GLU A 142 -11.96 2.97 -2.65
N SER A 143 -12.85 3.52 -3.48
CA SER A 143 -12.81 4.89 -3.99
C SER A 143 -13.99 5.73 -3.50
N ASN A 144 -13.77 7.02 -3.23
CA ASN A 144 -14.85 7.98 -3.02
C ASN A 144 -15.35 8.47 -4.38
N LEU A 145 -16.52 7.97 -4.79
CA LEU A 145 -17.12 8.40 -6.04
C LEU A 145 -17.79 9.77 -5.90
N VAL A 146 -17.54 10.67 -6.85
CA VAL A 146 -18.03 12.06 -6.85
C VAL A 146 -18.75 12.43 -8.14
N GLU A 147 -19.52 13.51 -8.11
CA GLU A 147 -20.08 14.12 -9.33
C GLU A 147 -18.99 14.90 -10.10
N PRO A 148 -18.96 14.84 -11.45
CA PRO A 148 -17.95 15.56 -12.23
C PRO A 148 -18.04 17.09 -12.07
N GLY A 149 -16.88 17.74 -11.92
CA GLY A 149 -16.74 19.20 -11.86
C GLY A 149 -16.49 19.75 -10.46
N GLY A 150 -16.21 18.89 -9.47
CA GLY A 150 -15.93 19.29 -8.10
C GLY A 150 -14.45 19.55 -7.81
N TYR A 151 -14.18 20.03 -6.60
CA TYR A 151 -12.83 20.16 -6.01
C TYR A 151 -12.15 18.82 -5.74
N PHE A 152 -12.93 17.73 -5.80
CA PHE A 152 -12.54 16.39 -5.38
C PHE A 152 -12.43 15.40 -6.52
N ASP A 153 -12.58 15.89 -7.75
CA ASP A 153 -12.33 15.13 -8.95
C ASP A 153 -10.87 14.70 -8.97
N ILE A 154 -10.66 13.40 -9.11
CA ILE A 154 -9.35 12.79 -9.29
C ILE A 154 -9.35 12.16 -10.67
N GLU A 155 -8.38 12.55 -11.49
CA GLU A 155 -8.04 11.86 -12.74
C GLU A 155 -6.63 11.29 -12.60
N LEU A 156 -6.49 10.02 -12.93
CA LEU A 156 -5.23 9.30 -12.96
C LEU A 156 -4.94 8.90 -14.40
N SER A 157 -3.78 9.31 -14.89
CA SER A 157 -3.23 8.88 -16.17
C SER A 157 -2.07 7.92 -15.98
N PHE A 158 -1.90 7.00 -16.92
CA PHE A 158 -0.80 6.04 -16.96
C PHE A 158 -0.23 5.92 -18.38
N ASP A 159 1.04 6.29 -18.55
CA ASP A 159 1.76 6.15 -19.81
C ASP A 159 2.33 4.73 -19.99
N ALA A 160 1.62 3.95 -20.81
CA ALA A 160 2.04 2.60 -21.18
C ALA A 160 3.08 2.53 -22.31
N GLY A 161 3.47 3.67 -22.89
CA GLY A 161 4.62 3.82 -23.78
C GLY A 161 4.39 3.62 -25.28
N LEU A 162 5.52 3.82 -25.97
CA LEU A 162 5.84 3.82 -27.41
C LEU A 162 4.84 4.44 -28.40
N HIS A 163 3.55 4.06 -28.41
CA HIS A 163 2.56 4.66 -29.31
C HIS A 163 1.14 4.54 -28.72
N GLY A 164 0.58 5.64 -28.20
CA GLY A 164 -0.80 5.68 -27.73
C GLY A 164 -1.08 6.88 -26.84
N ALA A 165 -2.36 7.21 -26.65
CA ALA A 165 -2.77 8.07 -25.54
C ALA A 165 -2.56 7.33 -24.21
N PRO A 166 -2.27 8.05 -23.11
CA PRO A 166 -2.20 7.44 -21.79
C PRO A 166 -3.54 6.76 -21.43
N LEU A 167 -3.48 5.74 -20.58
CA LEU A 167 -4.68 5.17 -19.98
C LEU A 167 -5.16 6.11 -18.89
N ASN A 168 -6.44 6.49 -18.92
CA ASN A 168 -7.01 7.40 -17.93
C ASN A 168 -8.14 6.71 -17.16
N ILE A 169 -8.23 6.98 -15.87
CA ILE A 169 -9.38 6.66 -15.02
C ILE A 169 -9.70 7.85 -14.11
N ASN A 170 -10.91 7.92 -13.55
CA ASN A 170 -11.28 8.95 -12.59
C ASN A 170 -12.25 8.45 -11.52
N ASN A 171 -12.50 9.26 -10.50
CA ASN A 171 -13.42 8.94 -9.41
C ASN A 171 -14.89 9.34 -9.67
N PHE A 172 -15.34 9.47 -10.92
CA PHE A 172 -16.73 9.89 -11.19
C PHE A 172 -17.74 8.77 -10.94
N ALA A 173 -18.84 9.09 -10.24
CA ALA A 173 -19.85 8.12 -9.85
C ALA A 173 -20.57 7.51 -11.06
N GLU A 174 -21.05 8.36 -11.97
CA GLU A 174 -21.79 8.01 -13.19
C GLU A 174 -21.55 9.10 -14.27
N PRO A 175 -21.69 8.79 -15.56
CA PRO A 175 -21.82 9.84 -16.58
C PRO A 175 -23.09 10.66 -16.30
N ARG A 176 -23.05 12.01 -16.42
CA ARG A 176 -24.28 12.82 -16.24
C ARG A 176 -25.38 12.35 -17.21
N GLN A 177 -26.61 12.37 -16.72
CA GLN A 177 -27.78 11.88 -17.43
C GLN A 177 -27.98 12.61 -18.77
N GLY A 178 -28.06 11.86 -19.88
CA GLY A 178 -28.30 12.40 -21.22
C GLY A 178 -27.06 12.58 -22.10
N GLU A 179 -25.85 12.40 -21.57
CA GLU A 179 -24.61 12.45 -22.35
C GLU A 179 -23.95 11.06 -22.35
N ALA A 180 -23.69 10.51 -23.54
CA ALA A 180 -23.13 9.17 -23.68
C ALA A 180 -21.70 9.04 -23.14
N TYR A 181 -20.99 10.17 -22.98
CA TYR A 181 -19.59 10.21 -22.55
C TYR A 181 -19.30 11.55 -21.85
N ASN A 182 -19.38 11.56 -20.52
CA ASN A 182 -19.05 12.72 -19.68
C ASN A 182 -17.68 12.63 -19.05
N GLY A 183 -16.73 12.10 -19.82
CA GLY A 183 -15.41 11.79 -19.30
C GLY A 183 -15.44 10.70 -18.23
N PHE A 184 -16.50 9.91 -18.06
CA PHE A 184 -16.49 8.77 -17.13
C PHE A 184 -15.49 7.71 -17.61
N LEU A 185 -14.49 7.41 -16.78
CA LEU A 185 -13.41 6.51 -17.12
C LEU A 185 -13.13 5.55 -15.96
N ALA A 186 -13.73 4.37 -16.01
CA ALA A 186 -13.54 3.35 -14.97
C ALA A 186 -12.42 2.35 -15.30
N THR A 187 -12.08 2.20 -16.58
CA THR A 187 -11.02 1.31 -17.03
C THR A 187 -10.43 1.78 -18.36
N GLY A 188 -9.13 1.58 -18.54
CA GLY A 188 -8.41 1.77 -19.79
C GLY A 188 -7.57 0.54 -20.10
N THR A 189 -7.42 0.17 -21.36
CA THR A 189 -6.54 -0.93 -21.78
C THR A 189 -5.80 -0.57 -23.06
N THR A 190 -4.50 -0.84 -23.10
CA THR A 190 -3.64 -0.58 -24.27
C THR A 190 -2.56 -1.67 -24.39
N SER A 191 -1.72 -1.57 -25.42
CA SER A 191 -0.59 -2.47 -25.57
C SER A 191 0.49 -2.16 -24.53
N GLY A 192 0.95 -3.20 -23.82
CA GLY A 192 2.00 -3.09 -22.80
C GLY A 192 3.42 -3.43 -23.28
N ARG A 193 3.69 -3.37 -24.59
CA ARG A 193 4.95 -3.89 -25.15
C ARG A 193 6.18 -3.17 -24.58
N GLY A 194 6.14 -1.85 -24.44
CA GLY A 194 7.25 -1.07 -23.88
C GLY A 194 7.50 -1.45 -22.41
N LEU A 195 6.43 -1.51 -21.62
CA LEU A 195 6.51 -1.86 -20.19
C LEU A 195 7.06 -3.27 -19.94
N LEU A 196 6.72 -4.24 -20.80
CA LEU A 196 7.32 -5.59 -20.70
C LEU A 196 8.78 -5.64 -21.14
N GLN A 197 9.19 -4.87 -22.15
CA GLN A 197 10.61 -4.78 -22.53
C GLN A 197 11.46 -4.19 -21.42
N GLU A 198 10.89 -3.28 -20.64
CA GLU A 198 11.52 -2.70 -19.44
C GLU A 198 11.44 -3.63 -18.22
N GLY A 199 10.77 -4.78 -18.32
CA GLY A 199 10.62 -5.75 -17.25
C GLY A 199 9.73 -5.27 -16.09
N LEU A 200 8.87 -4.26 -16.30
CA LEU A 200 8.03 -3.68 -15.23
C LEU A 200 6.88 -4.59 -14.78
N PHE A 201 6.60 -5.67 -15.51
CA PHE A 201 5.60 -6.68 -15.12
C PHE A 201 6.24 -8.06 -14.95
N ALA A 202 7.56 -8.15 -14.88
CA ALA A 202 8.20 -9.38 -14.42
C ALA A 202 8.14 -9.38 -12.88
N PRO A 203 7.58 -10.41 -12.22
CA PRO A 203 7.56 -10.44 -10.76
C PRO A 203 9.00 -10.44 -10.22
N CYS A 204 9.28 -9.58 -9.26
CA CYS A 204 10.56 -9.61 -8.54
C CYS A 204 10.72 -10.90 -7.74
N HIS A 205 9.63 -11.37 -7.13
CA HIS A 205 9.53 -12.60 -6.36
C HIS A 205 8.05 -13.02 -6.21
N ASP A 206 7.80 -14.23 -5.70
CA ASP A 206 6.48 -14.80 -5.39
C ASP A 206 6.23 -14.94 -3.87
N LYS A 207 7.01 -14.20 -3.08
CA LYS A 207 7.08 -14.33 -1.62
C LYS A 207 6.08 -13.45 -0.84
N LEU A 208 5.34 -12.56 -1.50
CA LEU A 208 4.33 -11.73 -0.84
C LEU A 208 3.12 -12.57 -0.43
N THR A 209 2.60 -12.27 0.76
CA THR A 209 1.46 -12.97 1.38
C THR A 209 0.23 -12.07 1.43
N ALA A 210 -0.93 -12.64 1.75
CA ALA A 210 -2.15 -11.86 2.02
C ALA A 210 -1.92 -10.83 3.16
N PHE A 211 -1.10 -11.19 4.15
CA PHE A 211 -0.71 -10.28 5.22
C PHE A 211 0.09 -9.08 4.70
N ASP A 212 1.03 -9.30 3.77
CA ASP A 212 1.78 -8.20 3.16
C ASP A 212 0.86 -7.23 2.40
N HIS A 213 -0.13 -7.75 1.65
CA HIS A 213 -1.11 -6.92 0.95
C HIS A 213 -2.01 -6.14 1.92
N HIS A 214 -2.42 -6.76 3.03
CA HIS A 214 -3.12 -6.06 4.11
C HIS A 214 -2.27 -4.91 4.68
N MET A 215 -0.99 -5.18 4.96
CA MET A 215 -0.07 -4.17 5.48
C MET A 215 0.16 -3.03 4.48
N PHE A 216 0.26 -3.30 3.18
CA PHE A 216 0.33 -2.25 2.17
C PHE A 216 -0.93 -1.38 2.20
N ALA A 217 -2.12 -1.98 2.27
CA ALA A 217 -3.38 -1.23 2.33
C ALA A 217 -3.49 -0.37 3.60
N VAL A 218 -3.00 -0.86 4.74
CA VAL A 218 -2.92 -0.09 6.00
C VAL A 218 -1.96 1.09 5.83
N LEU A 219 -0.70 0.83 5.45
CA LEU A 219 0.34 1.85 5.34
C LEU A 219 -0.03 2.96 4.34
N GLN A 220 -0.64 2.60 3.21
CA GLN A 220 -1.12 3.57 2.22
C GLN A 220 -2.12 4.58 2.81
N ARG A 221 -2.86 4.20 3.86
CA ARG A 221 -3.94 5.03 4.41
C ARG A 221 -3.60 5.73 5.70
N VAL A 222 -2.60 5.25 6.45
CA VAL A 222 -2.19 5.87 7.73
C VAL A 222 -0.93 6.71 7.62
N VAL A 223 -0.09 6.50 6.61
CA VAL A 223 1.16 7.27 6.45
C VAL A 223 0.89 8.51 5.61
N ARG A 224 1.25 9.68 6.16
CA ARG A 224 1.23 10.97 5.46
C ARG A 224 2.62 11.58 5.50
N THR A 225 2.87 12.47 4.56
CA THR A 225 4.07 13.27 4.57
C THR A 225 3.72 14.73 4.35
N GLU A 226 4.48 15.62 4.96
CA GLU A 226 4.27 17.06 4.88
C GLU A 226 5.64 17.74 4.68
N PRO A 227 5.77 18.63 3.68
CA PRO A 227 6.96 19.45 3.54
C PRO A 227 7.09 20.35 4.78
N MET A 228 8.29 20.47 5.33
CA MET A 228 8.51 21.33 6.50
C MET A 228 8.58 22.83 6.13
N SER A 229 8.45 23.18 4.85
CA SER A 229 8.35 24.55 4.36
C SER A 229 6.91 24.89 3.96
N GLU A 230 6.33 25.90 4.58
CA GLU A 230 4.92 26.31 4.39
C GLU A 230 4.59 26.84 2.98
N TYR A 231 5.60 27.18 2.17
CA TYR A 231 5.39 27.87 0.89
C TYR A 231 5.06 26.95 -0.29
N PHE A 232 5.27 25.65 -0.17
CA PHE A 232 4.99 24.69 -1.24
C PHE A 232 4.46 23.38 -0.65
N ALA A 233 3.21 23.02 -0.97
CA ALA A 233 2.67 21.68 -0.79
C ALA A 233 2.79 20.94 -2.13
N PRO A 234 3.88 20.18 -2.37
CA PRO A 234 4.07 19.48 -3.63
C PRO A 234 3.07 18.33 -3.75
N ASP A 235 2.82 17.90 -4.98
CA ASP A 235 2.28 16.56 -5.20
C ASP A 235 3.30 15.53 -4.71
N LEU A 236 2.80 14.39 -4.27
CA LEU A 236 3.58 13.35 -3.63
C LEU A 236 3.36 12.02 -4.33
N GLU A 237 4.44 11.32 -4.62
CA GLU A 237 4.37 9.92 -5.04
C GLU A 237 5.00 9.05 -3.95
N ILE A 238 4.39 7.90 -3.69
CA ILE A 238 4.80 7.02 -2.61
C ILE A 238 4.86 5.59 -3.12
N ALA A 239 6.03 4.97 -3.02
CA ALA A 239 6.17 3.54 -3.22
C ALA A 239 6.17 2.84 -1.86
N VAL A 240 5.32 1.82 -1.68
CA VAL A 240 5.29 0.97 -0.48
C VAL A 240 5.63 -0.45 -0.88
N PHE A 241 6.62 -1.06 -0.22
CA PHE A 241 7.06 -2.42 -0.51
C PHE A 241 7.64 -3.13 0.70
N ARG A 242 7.83 -4.45 0.56
CA ARG A 242 8.42 -5.30 1.60
C ARG A 242 9.95 -5.17 1.55
N GLY A 243 10.57 -4.89 2.70
CA GLY A 243 12.01 -5.00 2.99
C GLY A 243 12.45 -6.43 3.34
N GLU A 244 13.74 -6.60 3.67
CA GLU A 244 14.37 -7.93 3.83
C GLU A 244 13.81 -8.72 5.01
N ASP A 245 13.73 -8.07 6.17
CA ASP A 245 13.11 -8.66 7.35
C ASP A 245 11.59 -8.80 7.12
N PRO A 246 10.99 -9.95 7.48
CA PRO A 246 9.56 -10.16 7.33
C PRO A 246 8.68 -9.12 8.04
N HIS A 247 9.20 -8.41 9.07
CA HIS A 247 8.51 -7.42 9.91
C HIS A 247 8.82 -5.97 9.59
N THR A 248 9.81 -5.66 8.75
CA THR A 248 10.04 -4.27 8.34
C THR A 248 8.94 -3.84 7.36
N TYR A 249 8.99 -2.71 6.66
CA TYR A 249 8.23 -2.34 5.43
C TYR A 249 8.92 -1.07 4.94
N ARG A 250 9.16 -0.92 3.64
CA ARG A 250 9.87 0.23 3.09
C ARG A 250 8.90 1.15 2.37
N ILE A 251 9.07 2.44 2.61
CA ILE A 251 8.26 3.49 2.00
C ILE A 251 9.21 4.53 1.44
N ASP A 252 9.11 4.78 0.14
CA ASP A 252 9.87 5.83 -0.53
C ASP A 252 8.91 6.94 -0.94
N PHE A 253 9.14 8.14 -0.41
CA PHE A 253 8.38 9.34 -0.73
C PHE A 253 9.14 10.16 -1.77
N TYR A 254 8.45 10.57 -2.84
CA TYR A 254 8.98 11.43 -3.88
C TYR A 254 8.15 12.72 -3.92
N SER A 255 8.79 13.85 -3.64
CA SER A 255 8.17 15.16 -3.76
C SER A 255 8.29 15.68 -5.20
N ILE A 256 7.16 16.03 -5.81
CA ILE A 256 7.10 16.65 -7.13
C ILE A 256 7.00 18.17 -6.94
N TYR A 257 8.14 18.85 -7.05
CA TYR A 257 8.16 20.31 -7.19
C TYR A 257 8.16 20.65 -8.67
N GLU A 258 7.06 21.22 -9.18
CA GLU A 258 7.02 21.72 -10.56
C GLU A 258 8.19 22.68 -10.80
N GLU A 259 9.04 22.41 -11.79
CA GLU A 259 10.09 23.30 -12.33
C GLU A 259 11.22 23.77 -11.39
N PHE A 260 11.12 23.56 -10.07
CA PHE A 260 12.08 24.12 -9.11
C PHE A 260 13.19 23.15 -8.71
N GLU A 261 12.91 21.84 -8.59
CA GLU A 261 13.89 20.86 -8.12
C GLU A 261 13.75 19.48 -8.78
N PRO A 262 14.86 18.75 -9.02
CA PRO A 262 14.79 17.35 -9.42
C PRO A 262 14.03 16.51 -8.39
N ARG A 263 13.31 15.48 -8.84
CA ARG A 263 12.57 14.52 -8.02
C ARG A 263 13.47 13.96 -6.90
N GLY A 264 13.27 14.44 -5.68
CA GLY A 264 13.97 14.00 -4.48
C GLY A 264 13.21 12.88 -3.79
N ARG A 265 13.95 11.96 -3.15
CA ARG A 265 13.42 10.82 -2.41
C ARG A 265 13.76 10.91 -0.93
N VAL A 266 12.78 10.64 -0.08
CA VAL A 266 12.99 10.29 1.33
C VAL A 266 12.60 8.82 1.49
N SER A 267 13.55 7.99 1.91
CA SER A 267 13.31 6.57 2.15
C SER A 267 13.13 6.33 3.63
N VAL A 268 12.14 5.51 4.00
CA VAL A 268 11.91 5.09 5.38
C VAL A 268 11.71 3.58 5.48
N GLU A 269 11.98 3.05 6.66
CA GLU A 269 11.69 1.68 7.06
C GLU A 269 10.76 1.72 8.28
N VAL A 270 9.71 0.92 8.24
CA VAL A 270 8.74 0.75 9.31
C VAL A 270 8.83 -0.67 9.82
N THR A 271 9.34 -0.88 11.03
CA THR A 271 9.32 -2.18 11.69
C THR A 271 8.01 -2.33 12.44
N ILE A 272 7.31 -3.44 12.27
CA ILE A 272 5.97 -3.67 12.81
C ILE A 272 5.94 -5.00 13.54
N SER A 273 5.45 -4.99 14.77
CA SER A 273 5.16 -6.19 15.54
C SER A 273 3.70 -6.59 15.40
N TRP A 274 3.43 -7.88 15.43
CA TRP A 274 2.08 -8.43 15.48
C TRP A 274 2.04 -9.69 16.35
N ASP A 275 0.85 -10.05 16.81
CA ASP A 275 0.62 -11.28 17.57
C ASP A 275 0.40 -12.50 16.67
N GLU A 276 0.17 -13.68 17.28
CA GLU A 276 -0.06 -14.93 16.53
C GLU A 276 -1.29 -14.86 15.62
N SER A 277 -2.27 -14.01 15.94
CA SER A 277 -3.46 -13.77 15.12
C SER A 277 -3.23 -12.74 14.02
N GLY A 278 -2.02 -12.19 13.90
CA GLY A 278 -1.64 -11.15 12.96
C GLY A 278 -2.17 -9.76 13.33
N ARG A 279 -2.66 -9.57 14.56
CA ARG A 279 -3.10 -8.25 15.03
C ARG A 279 -1.90 -7.35 15.27
N LEU A 280 -1.98 -6.11 14.79
CA LEU A 280 -0.86 -5.17 14.83
C LEU A 280 -0.67 -4.60 16.23
N GLY A 281 0.59 -4.62 16.69
CA GLY A 281 1.01 -4.14 18.00
C GLY A 281 1.70 -2.79 17.93
N GLY A 282 2.98 -2.76 18.34
CA GLY A 282 3.84 -1.59 18.22
C GLY A 282 4.76 -1.68 17.00
N GLY A 283 5.59 -0.67 16.83
CA GLY A 283 6.59 -0.64 15.77
C GLY A 283 7.62 0.46 15.98
N GLU A 284 8.41 0.69 14.95
CA GLU A 284 9.38 1.77 14.88
C GLU A 284 9.45 2.29 13.44
N LEU A 285 9.52 3.60 13.27
CA LEU A 285 9.87 4.22 12.00
C LEU A 285 11.31 4.70 12.05
N ARG A 286 12.09 4.31 11.04
CA ARG A 286 13.47 4.77 10.83
C ARG A 286 13.59 5.42 9.45
N ILE A 287 14.14 6.62 9.41
CA ILE A 287 14.41 7.32 8.15
C ILE A 287 15.83 6.98 7.69
N PHE A 288 16.00 6.65 6.41
CA PHE A 288 17.30 6.31 5.87
C PHE A 288 18.20 7.55 5.71
N PRO A 289 19.52 7.38 5.88
CA PRO A 289 20.50 8.47 5.72
C PRO A 289 20.59 8.96 4.28
N ALA A 290 21.32 10.06 4.08
CA ALA A 290 21.59 10.62 2.77
C ALA A 290 22.32 9.62 1.85
N CYS A 291 21.96 9.62 0.57
CA CYS A 291 22.67 8.90 -0.46
C CYS A 291 24.07 9.50 -0.66
N THR A 292 25.06 8.63 -0.80
CA THR A 292 26.47 9.03 -1.03
C THR A 292 26.81 9.13 -2.51
N VAL A 293 26.04 8.45 -3.36
CA VAL A 293 26.19 8.47 -4.81
C VAL A 293 24.82 8.55 -5.49
N GLU A 294 24.80 9.07 -6.71
CA GLU A 294 23.58 9.16 -7.53
C GLU A 294 23.06 7.75 -7.87
N GLY A 295 21.74 7.57 -7.82
CA GLY A 295 21.08 6.28 -8.11
C GLY A 295 21.23 5.21 -7.02
N GLN A 296 21.86 5.51 -5.88
CA GLN A 296 21.93 4.59 -4.75
C GLN A 296 20.51 4.27 -4.22
N LEU A 297 20.25 3.00 -3.93
CA LEU A 297 19.00 2.52 -3.31
C LEU A 297 19.15 2.46 -1.78
N GLY A 298 18.04 2.45 -1.04
CA GLY A 298 18.11 2.35 0.42
C GLY A 298 18.64 3.59 1.14
N CYS A 299 18.42 4.77 0.58
CA CYS A 299 18.89 6.06 1.12
C CYS A 299 18.01 7.22 0.65
N SER A 300 18.09 8.35 1.34
CA SER A 300 17.35 9.57 1.00
C SER A 300 18.22 10.49 0.14
N ASN A 301 17.67 11.13 -0.89
CA ASN A 301 18.41 12.10 -1.73
C ASN A 301 17.65 13.42 -1.92
N LEU A 302 16.71 13.73 -1.02
CA LEU A 302 16.04 15.03 -0.97
C LEU A 302 17.07 16.16 -0.74
N ARG A 303 17.09 17.15 -1.63
CA ARG A 303 18.01 18.31 -1.60
C ARG A 303 17.22 19.58 -1.28
N ASN A 304 17.83 20.51 -0.56
CA ASN A 304 17.31 21.84 -0.18
C ASN A 304 15.90 21.89 0.43
N ALA A 305 15.35 20.74 0.82
CA ALA A 305 14.03 20.60 1.38
C ALA A 305 14.09 19.76 2.66
N ALA A 306 12.99 19.80 3.38
CA ALA A 306 12.77 18.97 4.55
C ALA A 306 11.35 18.42 4.51
N MET A 307 11.21 17.19 4.98
CA MET A 307 10.00 16.41 4.89
C MET A 307 9.74 15.74 6.23
N SER A 308 8.53 15.87 6.75
CA SER A 308 8.08 15.18 7.95
C SER A 308 7.20 13.99 7.58
N VAL A 309 7.39 12.87 8.26
CA VAL A 309 6.54 11.69 8.12
C VAL A 309 5.59 11.64 9.33
N ASN A 310 4.31 11.57 9.03
CA ASN A 310 3.23 11.63 10.00
C ASN A 310 2.37 10.35 9.91
N LEU A 311 1.81 9.95 11.05
CA LEU A 311 0.76 8.94 11.11
C LEU A 311 -0.57 9.60 11.43
N VAL A 312 -1.56 9.23 10.64
CA VAL A 312 -2.96 9.66 10.77
C VAL A 312 -3.83 8.44 10.99
N GLY A 313 -4.96 8.64 11.66
CA GLY A 313 -5.93 7.56 11.84
C GLY A 313 -6.53 7.12 10.49
N PRO A 314 -7.09 5.90 10.42
CA PRO A 314 -7.79 5.44 9.23
C PRO A 314 -8.85 6.43 8.77
N VAL A 315 -8.78 6.80 7.50
CA VAL A 315 -9.76 7.62 6.81
C VAL A 315 -10.54 6.72 5.84
N PHE A 316 -11.86 6.80 5.87
CA PHE A 316 -12.75 5.93 5.07
C PHE A 316 -14.07 6.66 4.79
N GLY A 317 -14.90 6.11 3.88
CA GLY A 317 -16.19 6.70 3.54
C GLY A 317 -17.09 6.90 4.77
N GLY A 318 -17.51 8.14 5.02
CA GLY A 318 -18.23 8.58 6.22
C GLY A 318 -17.34 9.15 7.34
N ARG A 319 -16.02 9.01 7.23
CA ARG A 319 -15.02 9.61 8.13
C ARG A 319 -13.81 10.07 7.31
N GLU A 320 -14.01 11.11 6.52
CA GLU A 320 -12.98 11.68 5.64
C GLU A 320 -12.11 12.73 6.34
N ARG A 321 -12.32 12.93 7.65
CA ARG A 321 -11.56 13.84 8.49
C ARG A 321 -10.56 13.09 9.35
N TYR A 322 -9.37 13.65 9.48
CA TYR A 322 -8.35 13.17 10.40
C TYR A 322 -7.63 14.32 11.09
N SER A 323 -7.00 13.98 12.20
CA SER A 323 -5.97 14.77 12.85
C SER A 323 -4.67 13.98 12.75
N ILE A 324 -3.54 14.68 12.70
CA ILE A 324 -2.24 14.04 12.90
C ILE A 324 -2.25 13.43 14.30
N ILE A 325 -2.07 12.11 14.36
CA ILE A 325 -2.03 11.36 15.62
C ILE A 325 -0.61 11.36 16.16
N GLN A 326 0.37 11.24 15.26
CA GLN A 326 1.77 11.19 15.63
C GLN A 326 2.66 11.73 14.52
N ARG A 327 3.65 12.55 14.87
CA ARG A 327 4.80 12.83 14.01
C ARG A 327 5.82 11.71 14.20
N ALA A 328 6.02 10.89 13.17
CA ALA A 328 6.83 9.68 13.22
C ALA A 328 8.30 9.92 12.85
N GLY A 329 8.64 11.07 12.25
CA GLY A 329 10.02 11.44 11.99
C GLY A 329 10.13 12.60 11.01
N PHE A 330 11.36 13.00 10.71
CA PHE A 330 11.64 13.93 9.62
C PHE A 330 13.00 13.68 8.95
N TYR A 331 13.12 14.11 7.71
CA TYR A 331 14.39 14.25 7.02
C TYR A 331 14.57 15.72 6.64
N ALA A 332 15.71 16.32 6.97
CA ALA A 332 16.08 17.65 6.46
C ALA A 332 17.43 17.56 5.77
N SER A 333 17.57 18.17 4.59
CA SER A 333 18.79 18.03 3.78
C SER A 333 20.08 18.47 4.50
N ASP A 334 19.98 19.43 5.43
CA ASP A 334 21.07 19.99 6.23
C ASP A 334 21.29 19.27 7.57
N LEU A 335 20.25 18.65 8.15
CA LEU A 335 20.32 17.95 9.44
C LEU A 335 20.41 16.42 9.31
N GLY A 336 20.03 15.86 8.16
CA GLY A 336 19.86 14.43 7.96
C GLY A 336 18.53 13.88 8.53
N PRO A 337 18.44 12.56 8.72
CA PRO A 337 17.26 11.92 9.30
C PRO A 337 17.17 12.19 10.81
N SER A 338 15.94 12.29 11.32
CA SER A 338 15.67 12.21 12.76
C SER A 338 16.02 10.84 13.32
N GLU A 339 16.16 10.75 14.65
CA GLU A 339 16.25 9.48 15.36
C GLU A 339 15.00 8.60 15.09
N PRO A 340 15.14 7.26 15.16
CA PRO A 340 14.00 6.35 15.05
C PRO A 340 12.93 6.67 16.09
N SER A 341 11.67 6.53 15.69
CA SER A 341 10.52 6.86 16.56
C SER A 341 9.62 5.64 16.77
N PRO A 342 9.23 5.33 18.01
CA PRO A 342 8.33 4.22 18.29
C PRO A 342 6.93 4.52 17.74
N LEU A 343 6.24 3.50 17.24
CA LEU A 343 4.88 3.58 16.72
C LEU A 343 3.94 2.70 17.54
N ASP A 344 2.70 3.14 17.71
CA ASP A 344 1.64 2.35 18.35
C ASP A 344 0.51 2.08 17.34
N PHE A 345 0.67 1.03 16.53
CA PHE A 345 -0.35 0.64 15.54
C PHE A 345 -1.64 0.15 16.21
N ALA A 346 -1.53 -0.47 17.39
CA ALA A 346 -2.69 -0.91 18.15
C ALA A 346 -3.60 0.27 18.55
N ALA A 347 -3.01 1.38 19.00
CA ALA A 347 -3.74 2.61 19.29
C ALA A 347 -4.20 3.32 18.01
N LEU A 348 -3.35 3.39 16.98
CA LEU A 348 -3.63 4.05 15.71
C LEU A 348 -4.85 3.46 14.99
N LEU A 349 -4.96 2.13 15.03
CA LEU A 349 -5.99 1.35 14.34
C LEU A 349 -7.10 0.90 15.28
N ALA A 350 -7.15 1.44 16.50
CA ALA A 350 -8.18 1.10 17.47
C ALA A 350 -9.58 1.34 16.89
N ASN A 351 -10.48 0.38 17.10
CA ASN A 351 -11.85 0.39 16.57
C ASN A 351 -11.96 0.37 15.04
N SER A 352 -10.95 -0.16 14.35
CA SER A 352 -11.02 -0.43 12.91
C SER A 352 -10.81 -1.92 12.65
N THR A 353 -11.43 -2.43 11.59
CA THR A 353 -11.16 -3.79 11.10
C THR A 353 -9.76 -3.91 10.49
N TRP A 354 -9.01 -2.81 10.33
CA TRP A 354 -7.65 -2.84 9.81
C TRP A 354 -6.63 -3.35 10.82
N ASN A 355 -6.98 -3.36 12.11
CA ASN A 355 -6.18 -4.04 13.13
C ASN A 355 -6.43 -5.56 13.15
N GLU A 356 -7.45 -6.04 12.43
CA GLU A 356 -7.78 -7.45 12.31
C GLU A 356 -7.40 -7.91 10.89
N PRO A 357 -6.40 -8.78 10.73
CA PRO A 357 -6.05 -9.26 9.40
C PRO A 357 -7.22 -10.05 8.80
N ALA A 358 -7.56 -9.72 7.54
CA ALA A 358 -8.59 -10.42 6.78
C ALA A 358 -7.98 -11.71 6.20
N TRP A 359 -8.40 -12.87 6.69
CA TRP A 359 -8.02 -14.18 6.15
C TRP A 359 -9.14 -14.79 5.34
#